data_AF-A0A0S2TBC0-F1
#
_entry.id   AF-A0A0S2TBC0-F1
#
_cell.length_a   1.000
_cell.length_b   1.000
_cell.length_c   1.000
_cell.angle_alpha   90.00
_cell.angle_beta   90.00
_cell.angle_gamma   90.00
#
_symmetry.space_group_name_H-M   'P 1'
#
loop_
_entity.id
_entity.type
_entity.pdbx_description
1 polymer ?
#
loop_
_entity_poly.entity_id
_entity_poly.type
_entity_poly.pdbx_seq_one_letter_code
_entity_poly.pdbx_strand_id
1 'polypeptide(L)'
;MSSVAALNAGLQGIHKGLNGIRKNAHDVATAHGGEASPPGAQASGPKDVAGSLVDMQLNKLQVQASAKVVQTAGDVLGTLIDIQA
;
A
#
# COMPACT_ATOMS: atom_id res chain seq x y z
N MET A 1 24.94 -4.74 6.67
CA MET A 1 24.37 -4.00 5.52
C MET A 1 23.02 -4.54 5.03
N SER A 2 22.71 -5.84 5.18
CA SER A 2 21.44 -6.42 4.66
C SER A 2 20.15 -5.96 5.39
N SER A 3 20.22 -5.73 6.70
CA SER A 3 19.06 -5.29 7.52
C SER A 3 18.59 -3.87 7.21
N VAL A 4 19.53 -2.95 6.94
CA VAL A 4 19.21 -1.57 6.52
C VAL A 4 18.59 -1.55 5.13
N ALA A 5 19.06 -2.41 4.22
CA ALA A 5 18.47 -2.57 2.90
C ALA A 5 17.04 -3.14 2.98
N ALA A 6 16.80 -4.14 3.83
CA ALA A 6 15.47 -4.70 4.09
C ALA A 6 14.51 -3.70 4.73
N LEU A 7 14.98 -2.89 5.69
CA LEU A 7 14.22 -1.82 6.31
C LEU A 7 13.79 -0.76 5.28
N ASN A 8 14.73 -0.29 4.46
CA ASN A 8 14.44 0.68 3.41
C ASN A 8 13.45 0.13 2.37
N ALA A 9 13.62 -1.14 1.95
CA ALA A 9 12.68 -1.81 1.05
C ALA A 9 11.28 -1.93 1.67
N GLY A 10 11.20 -2.26 2.96
CA GLY A 10 9.94 -2.29 3.71
C GLY A 10 9.25 -0.93 3.78
N LEU A 11 9.98 0.14 4.09
CA LEU A 11 9.44 1.50 4.10
C LEU A 11 8.95 1.94 2.72
N GLN A 12 9.72 1.67 1.67
CA GLN A 12 9.32 1.94 0.28
C GLN A 12 8.06 1.16 -0.11
N GLY A 13 7.97 -0.11 0.28
CA GLY A 13 6.80 -0.95 0.05
C GLY A 13 5.54 -0.43 0.74
N ILE A 14 5.66 0.06 1.98
CA ILE A 14 4.56 0.72 2.70
C ILE A 14 4.11 1.98 1.95
N HIS A 15 5.05 2.85 1.57
CA HIS A 15 4.72 4.08 0.83
C HIS A 15 4.02 3.78 -0.49
N LYS A 16 4.53 2.80 -1.26
CA LYS A 16 3.94 2.38 -2.53
C LYS A 16 2.53 1.84 -2.35
N GLY A 17 2.31 0.96 -1.37
CA GLY A 17 0.99 0.41 -1.09
C GLY A 17 -0.01 1.46 -0.61
N LEU A 18 0.40 2.40 0.25
CA LEU A 18 -0.46 3.51 0.67
C LEU A 18 -0.84 4.44 -0.49
N ASN A 19 0.09 4.73 -1.41
CA ASN A 19 -0.21 5.51 -2.61
C ASN A 19 -1.20 4.78 -3.53
N GLY A 20 -1.04 3.46 -3.70
CA GLY A 20 -2.00 2.63 -4.44
C GLY A 20 -3.39 2.64 -3.81
N ILE A 21 -3.49 2.47 -2.49
CA ILE A 21 -4.77 2.56 -1.76
C ILE A 21 -5.47 3.90 -1.99
N ARG A 22 -4.74 5.02 -1.91
CA ARG A 22 -5.31 6.36 -2.13
C ARG A 22 -5.85 6.53 -3.55
N LYS A 23 -5.10 6.07 -4.55
CA LYS A 23 -5.54 6.11 -5.95
C LYS A 23 -6.81 5.27 -6.14
N ASN A 24 -6.80 4.03 -5.66
CA ASN A 24 -7.95 3.14 -5.81
C ASN A 24 -9.19 3.65 -5.07
N ALA A 25 -9.02 4.26 -3.89
CA ALA A 25 -10.10 4.88 -3.16
C ALA A 25 -10.70 6.08 -3.92
N HIS A 26 -9.87 6.88 -4.60
CA HIS A 26 -10.32 7.94 -5.48
C HIS A 26 -11.10 7.39 -6.69
N ASP A 27 -10.60 6.33 -7.32
CA ASP A 27 -11.26 5.68 -8.46
C ASP A 27 -12.63 5.11 -8.04
N VAL A 28 -12.74 4.47 -6.87
CA VAL A 28 -14.01 3.97 -6.33
C VAL A 28 -14.98 5.12 -5.99
N ALA A 29 -14.49 6.19 -5.37
CA ALA A 29 -15.31 7.33 -4.99
C ALA A 29 -15.87 8.08 -6.20
N THR A 30 -15.05 8.26 -7.25
CA THR A 30 -15.47 8.91 -8.50
C THR A 30 -16.41 8.02 -9.32
N ALA A 31 -16.27 6.70 -9.24
CA ALA A 31 -17.17 5.77 -9.92
C ALA A 31 -18.56 5.64 -9.27
N HIS A 32 -18.75 6.08 -8.02
CA HIS A 32 -20.06 6.13 -7.35
C HIS A 32 -20.66 7.54 -7.28
N GLY A 33 -19.93 8.57 -7.74
CA GLY A 33 -20.38 9.96 -7.77
C GLY A 33 -21.13 10.30 -9.05
N GLY A 34 -22.47 10.24 -9.01
CA GLY A 34 -23.34 10.62 -10.13
C GLY A 34 -23.43 12.12 -10.45
N GLU A 35 -22.68 13.00 -9.77
CA GLU A 35 -22.82 14.45 -9.97
C GLU A 35 -21.43 15.11 -9.92
N ALA A 36 -21.06 15.81 -11.00
CA ALA A 36 -19.84 16.59 -11.20
C ALA A 36 -18.57 15.90 -11.76
N SER A 37 -18.71 14.87 -12.60
CA SER A 37 -17.67 14.57 -13.59
C SER A 37 -17.64 15.68 -14.66
N PRO A 38 -16.49 16.35 -14.94
CA PRO A 38 -16.40 17.31 -16.03
C PRO A 38 -16.73 16.66 -17.39
N PRO A 39 -17.25 17.40 -18.38
CA PRO A 39 -17.58 16.84 -19.69
C PRO A 39 -16.34 16.18 -20.31
N GLY A 40 -16.35 14.85 -20.44
CA GLY A 40 -15.24 14.05 -20.98
C GLY A 40 -14.57 13.07 -20.01
N ALA A 41 -14.93 13.06 -18.72
CA ALA A 41 -14.50 12.00 -17.81
C ALA A 41 -15.35 10.75 -18.02
N GLN A 42 -14.74 9.69 -18.57
CA GLN A 42 -15.35 8.38 -18.75
C GLN A 42 -15.82 7.87 -17.38
N ALA A 43 -17.13 7.72 -17.16
CA ALA A 43 -17.64 7.07 -15.96
C ALA A 43 -17.11 5.64 -15.91
N SER A 44 -16.24 5.34 -14.95
CA SER A 44 -15.72 3.99 -14.71
C SER A 44 -16.90 3.06 -14.41
N GLY A 45 -17.12 2.07 -15.26
CA GLY A 45 -18.28 1.19 -15.15
C GLY A 45 -18.20 0.29 -13.90
N PRO A 46 -19.28 -0.44 -13.54
CA PRO A 46 -19.29 -1.35 -12.39
C PRO A 46 -18.14 -2.38 -12.36
N LYS A 47 -17.62 -2.75 -13.54
CA LYS A 47 -16.47 -3.65 -13.70
C LYS A 47 -15.14 -3.01 -13.26
N ASP A 48 -14.98 -1.71 -13.43
CA ASP A 48 -13.78 -0.96 -13.03
C ASP A 48 -13.73 -0.78 -11.51
N VAL A 49 -14.89 -0.56 -10.86
CA VAL A 49 -14.99 -0.48 -9.40
C VAL A 49 -14.55 -1.80 -8.74
N ALA A 50 -15.01 -2.94 -9.26
CA ALA A 50 -14.58 -4.24 -8.77
C ALA A 50 -13.05 -4.44 -8.91
N GLY A 51 -12.47 -3.98 -10.03
CA GLY A 51 -11.01 -3.97 -10.24
C GLY A 51 -10.29 -3.11 -9.20
N SER A 52 -10.71 -1.86 -9.00
CA SER A 52 -10.13 -0.95 -8.01
C SER A 52 -10.20 -1.50 -6.57
N LEU A 53 -11.29 -2.20 -6.22
CA LEU A 53 -11.44 -2.86 -4.92
C LEU A 53 -10.47 -4.04 -4.74
N VAL A 54 -10.27 -4.86 -5.78
CA VAL A 54 -9.27 -5.94 -5.77
C VAL A 54 -7.86 -5.37 -5.65
N ASP A 55 -7.54 -4.35 -6.45
CA ASP A 55 -6.25 -3.67 -6.38
C ASP A 55 -6.05 -3.03 -5.00
N MET A 56 -7.11 -2.55 -4.34
CA MET A 56 -7.04 -2.00 -2.99
C MET A 56 -6.68 -3.08 -1.96
N GLN A 57 -7.20 -4.30 -2.12
CA GLN A 57 -6.79 -5.45 -1.30
C GLN A 57 -5.32 -5.85 -1.56
N LEU A 58 -4.89 -5.88 -2.82
CA LEU A 58 -3.49 -6.16 -3.17
C LEU A 58 -2.54 -5.13 -2.55
N ASN A 59 -2.89 -3.85 -2.64
CA ASN A 59 -2.12 -2.78 -2.01
C ASN A 59 -2.10 -2.90 -0.48
N LYS A 60 -3.21 -3.29 0.16
CA LYS A 60 -3.25 -3.59 1.59
C LYS A 60 -2.30 -4.73 1.96
N LEU A 61 -2.31 -5.82 1.19
CA LEU A 61 -1.40 -6.95 1.39
C LEU A 61 0.07 -6.53 1.25
N GLN A 62 0.38 -5.68 0.26
CA GLN A 62 1.72 -5.12 0.08
C GLN A 62 2.18 -4.32 1.30
N VAL A 63 1.31 -3.46 1.86
CA VAL A 63 1.62 -2.71 3.09
C VAL A 63 1.86 -3.67 4.26
N GLN A 64 1.01 -4.68 4.44
CA GLN A 64 1.14 -5.65 5.53
C GLN A 64 2.44 -6.47 5.44
N ALA A 65 2.76 -6.97 4.24
CA ALA A 65 4.00 -7.70 4.01
C ALA A 65 5.22 -6.82 4.28
N SER A 66 5.18 -5.57 3.81
CA SER A 66 6.26 -4.61 3.99
C SER A 66 6.43 -4.20 5.47
N ALA A 67 5.31 -4.04 6.20
CA ALA A 67 5.32 -3.82 7.64
C ALA A 67 5.93 -5.01 8.39
N LYS A 68 5.66 -6.25 7.95
CA LYS A 68 6.26 -7.44 8.54
C LYS A 68 7.78 -7.47 8.34
N VAL A 69 8.28 -7.04 7.18
CA VAL A 69 9.72 -6.91 6.93
C VAL A 69 10.35 -5.89 7.87
N VAL A 70 9.73 -4.72 8.03
CA VAL A 70 10.20 -3.68 8.96
C VAL A 70 10.24 -4.19 10.40
N GLN A 71 9.18 -4.87 10.85
CA GLN A 71 9.12 -5.47 12.18
C GLN A 71 10.26 -6.48 12.38
N THR A 72 10.41 -7.42 11.45
CA THR A 72 11.43 -8.47 11.56
C THR A 72 12.85 -7.88 11.54
N ALA A 73 13.09 -6.83 10.74
CA ALA A 73 14.35 -6.10 10.77
C ALA A 73 14.61 -5.42 12.11
N GLY A 74 13.56 -4.84 12.74
CA GLY A 74 13.62 -4.27 14.08
C GLY A 74 13.92 -5.31 15.16
N ASP A 75 13.24 -6.47 15.12
CA ASP A 75 13.45 -7.57 16.06
C ASP A 75 14.87 -8.15 15.97
N VAL A 76 15.40 -8.33 14.75
CA VAL A 76 16.78 -8.78 14.54
C VAL A 76 17.79 -7.75 15.06
N LEU A 77 17.54 -6.45 14.86
CA LEU A 77 18.40 -5.41 15.44
C LEU A 77 18.33 -5.40 16.97
N GLY A 78 17.14 -5.53 17.55
CA GLY A 78 16.95 -5.58 19.00
C GLY A 78 17.67 -6.76 19.63
N THR A 79 17.52 -7.96 19.06
CA THR A 79 18.22 -9.16 19.52
C THR A 79 19.74 -9.05 19.38
N LEU A 80 20.26 -8.41 18.34
CA LEU A 80 21.71 -8.15 18.22
C LEU A 80 22.23 -7.18 19.28
N ILE A 81 21.45 -6.18 19.68
CA ILE A 81 21.83 -5.25 20.76
C ILE A 81 21.81 -5.98 22.11
N ASP A 82 20.77 -6.78 22.37
CA ASP A 82 20.60 -7.52 23.63
C ASP A 82 21.70 -8.57 23.86
N ILE A 83 22.23 -9.19 22.79
CA ILE A 83 23.37 -10.13 22.87
C ILE A 83 24.69 -9.41 23.21
N GLN A 84 24.82 -8.12 22.89
CA GLN A 84 26.05 -7.35 23.12
C GLN A 84 26.05 -6.58 24.45
N ALA A 85 24.91 -6.51 25.15
CA ALA A 85 24.77 -5.89 26.46
C ALA A 85 25.18 -6.85 27.59
#